data_AF-A0A8H7RNF0-F1
#
_entry.id   AF-A0A8H7RNF0-F1
#
_cell.length_a   1.000
_cell.length_b   1.000
_cell.length_c   1.000
_cell.angle_alpha   90.00
_cell.angle_beta   90.00
_cell.angle_gamma   90.00
#
_symmetry.space_group_name_H-M   'P 1'
#
loop_
_entity.id
_entity.type
_entity.pdbx_description
1 polymer ?
#
loop_
_entity_poly.entity_id
_entity_poly.type
_entity_poly.pdbx_seq_one_letter_code
_entity_poly.pdbx_strand_id
1 'polypeptide(L)'
;MSDKYKNLKVKELQELLQKSGLPHSGKKEELIERLVKHEQTVDEFASLDDEFGDLGEFDDSKLALDSDIEDPIAPVEDVLEEEIKEETKVELKETTTTPVVKPNSNFKFTPIVFDKTATTETTPVAAPVVEEKKADKPKLPVIPPKVTDDAERALERAKRFGIQLNDTAKKDIRAQRFGIPATSVSPKATSPKAAKSTPVKAASKGIDPEVLKKRAERFGLAKTASEKKNPVVKGKVPVSLDPAEEEKKRKRAERFQQSEDAKKQKTEYHFTLVYKALNIKQKPKKACCQFDPEWCNVKENMKKADGLLEMYTPNDIDILILPEMAFTGYVFKSTEEILPYLEDSETGPSVQWAKKQAIRLQCFVVVGYPQKTDQAYYNSICCVNAQGSVIYTYQKAFLYETDENWAEEGPGFVSLNVNGLGKVGFGICMDLNPYKFKADFQDYEFANYHLQHDTEIIICSMAWLRSKDSMSTIKYWATRLLPLYQEADGGKRTIFAACNRTGLERGSEFAGASCVLEITNENITILDHMNLDTGVIIVQA
;
A
#
# COMPACT_ATOMS: atom_id res chain seq x y z
N MET A 1 -13.19 -50.50 6.08
CA MET A 1 -14.57 -49.98 5.91
C MET A 1 -15.37 -50.70 4.82
N SER A 2 -14.94 -50.73 3.54
CA SER A 2 -15.72 -51.23 2.38
C SER A 2 -16.62 -52.47 2.60
N ASP A 3 -16.13 -53.54 3.24
CA ASP A 3 -16.86 -54.81 3.37
C ASP A 3 -18.16 -54.72 4.19
N LYS A 4 -18.30 -53.69 5.04
CA LYS A 4 -19.49 -53.42 5.87
C LYS A 4 -20.80 -53.36 5.06
N TYR A 5 -20.73 -52.85 3.83
CA TYR A 5 -21.92 -52.55 3.01
C TYR A 5 -22.15 -53.56 1.86
N LYS A 6 -21.15 -54.38 1.52
CA LYS A 6 -21.20 -55.32 0.37
C LYS A 6 -22.36 -56.32 0.45
N ASN A 7 -22.74 -56.73 1.67
CA ASN A 7 -23.77 -57.74 1.90
C ASN A 7 -25.20 -57.18 1.95
N LEU A 8 -25.38 -55.86 1.99
CA LEU A 8 -26.70 -55.23 2.02
C LEU A 8 -27.40 -55.26 0.66
N LYS A 9 -28.74 -55.18 0.67
CA LYS A 9 -29.55 -55.02 -0.55
C LYS A 9 -29.57 -53.57 -0.99
N VAL A 10 -29.87 -53.33 -2.27
CA VAL A 10 -29.98 -51.98 -2.84
C VAL A 10 -30.90 -51.09 -2.00
N LYS A 11 -32.11 -51.54 -1.65
CA LYS A 11 -33.06 -50.76 -0.82
C LYS A 11 -32.49 -50.37 0.56
N GLU A 12 -31.76 -51.28 1.20
CA GLU A 12 -31.13 -51.05 2.52
C GLU A 12 -29.99 -50.01 2.40
N LEU A 13 -29.23 -50.03 1.30
CA LEU A 13 -28.21 -49.03 0.98
C LEU A 13 -28.82 -47.66 0.63
N GLN A 14 -29.95 -47.65 -0.08
CA GLN A 14 -30.69 -46.43 -0.40
C GLN A 14 -31.29 -45.77 0.85
N GLU A 15 -31.85 -46.57 1.77
CA GLU A 15 -32.35 -46.09 3.07
C GLU A 15 -31.21 -45.53 3.95
N LEU A 16 -30.03 -46.15 3.94
CA LEU A 16 -28.84 -45.60 4.62
C LEU A 16 -28.37 -44.28 3.99
N LEU A 17 -28.26 -44.21 2.66
CA LEU A 17 -27.88 -42.98 1.97
C LEU A 17 -28.88 -41.85 2.22
N GLN A 18 -30.18 -42.13 2.12
CA GLN A 18 -31.24 -41.17 2.41
C GLN A 18 -31.20 -40.70 3.87
N LYS A 19 -30.88 -41.58 4.83
CA LYS A 19 -30.70 -41.21 6.23
C LYS A 19 -29.46 -40.33 6.45
N SER A 20 -28.40 -40.51 5.65
CA SER A 20 -27.19 -39.67 5.65
C SER A 20 -27.28 -38.46 4.71
N GLY A 21 -28.47 -38.11 4.20
CA GLY A 21 -28.65 -36.94 3.30
C GLY A 21 -28.04 -37.08 1.89
N LEU A 22 -27.62 -38.28 1.49
CA LEU A 22 -26.87 -38.52 0.25
C LEU A 22 -27.77 -38.93 -0.93
N PRO A 23 -27.32 -38.67 -2.19
CA PRO A 23 -27.99 -39.17 -3.39
C PRO A 23 -28.15 -40.70 -3.39
N HIS A 24 -29.40 -41.15 -3.27
CA HIS A 24 -29.78 -42.55 -3.11
C HIS A 24 -30.22 -43.23 -4.43
N SER A 25 -29.90 -42.64 -5.59
CA SER A 25 -30.12 -43.20 -6.93
C SER A 25 -28.80 -43.70 -7.55
N GLY A 26 -28.79 -44.87 -8.18
CA GLY A 26 -27.59 -45.46 -8.79
C GLY A 26 -27.55 -46.98 -8.73
N LYS A 27 -26.44 -47.56 -9.19
CA LYS A 27 -26.14 -49.00 -9.08
C LYS A 27 -25.64 -49.35 -7.67
N LYS A 28 -25.76 -50.61 -7.26
CA LYS A 28 -25.41 -51.06 -5.90
C LYS A 28 -23.98 -50.64 -5.48
N GLU A 29 -23.05 -50.73 -6.42
CA GLU A 29 -21.63 -50.45 -6.24
C GLU A 29 -21.40 -48.96 -5.97
N GLU A 30 -22.06 -48.09 -6.75
CA GLU A 30 -22.03 -46.62 -6.61
C GLU A 30 -22.63 -46.19 -5.26
N LEU A 31 -23.70 -46.87 -4.80
CA LEU A 31 -24.33 -46.60 -3.50
C LEU A 31 -23.41 -47.01 -2.33
N ILE A 32 -22.68 -48.13 -2.46
CA ILE A 32 -21.68 -48.57 -1.47
C ILE A 32 -20.51 -47.58 -1.43
N GLU A 33 -20.00 -47.15 -2.58
CA GLU A 33 -18.87 -46.22 -2.67
C GLU A 33 -19.19 -44.87 -2.01
N ARG A 34 -20.40 -44.32 -2.22
CA ARG A 34 -20.86 -43.10 -1.54
C ARG A 34 -20.95 -43.26 -0.02
N LEU A 35 -21.46 -44.39 0.49
CA LEU A 35 -21.50 -44.65 1.93
C LEU A 35 -20.09 -44.77 2.54
N VAL A 36 -19.17 -45.47 1.87
CA VAL A 36 -17.79 -45.61 2.33
C VAL A 36 -17.07 -44.26 2.31
N LYS A 37 -17.21 -43.48 1.23
CA LYS A 37 -16.60 -42.15 1.12
C LYS A 37 -17.14 -41.18 2.17
N HIS A 38 -18.46 -41.18 2.40
CA HIS A 38 -19.07 -40.36 3.45
C HIS A 38 -18.60 -40.75 4.85
N GLU A 39 -18.53 -42.05 5.14
CA GLU A 39 -18.01 -42.54 6.43
C GLU A 39 -16.55 -42.12 6.63
N GLN A 40 -15.70 -42.19 5.58
CA GLN A 40 -14.33 -41.69 5.64
C GLN A 40 -14.26 -40.16 5.83
N THR A 41 -15.10 -39.36 5.16
CA THR A 41 -15.12 -37.90 5.39
C THR A 41 -15.67 -37.53 6.77
N VAL A 42 -16.59 -38.30 7.34
CA VAL A 42 -17.07 -38.09 8.71
C VAL A 42 -15.99 -38.47 9.72
N ASP A 43 -15.24 -39.56 9.50
CA ASP A 43 -14.08 -39.90 10.32
C ASP A 43 -12.98 -38.82 10.23
N GLU A 44 -12.73 -38.23 9.05
CA GLU A 44 -11.80 -37.10 8.87
C GLU A 44 -12.28 -35.82 9.58
N PHE A 45 -13.55 -35.44 9.44
CA PHE A 45 -14.10 -34.25 10.14
C PHE A 45 -14.11 -34.44 11.66
N ALA A 46 -14.51 -35.61 12.16
CA ALA A 46 -14.44 -35.92 13.60
C ALA A 46 -13.00 -35.84 14.15
N SER A 47 -12.00 -36.24 13.34
CA SER A 47 -10.59 -36.10 13.72
C SER A 47 -10.05 -34.66 13.72
N LEU A 48 -10.79 -33.70 13.16
CA LEU A 48 -10.50 -32.27 13.23
C LEU A 48 -11.20 -31.59 14.42
N ASP A 49 -12.39 -32.05 14.80
CA ASP A 49 -13.07 -31.62 16.03
C ASP A 49 -12.24 -31.98 17.29
N ASP A 50 -11.58 -33.14 17.29
CA ASP A 50 -10.65 -33.57 18.36
C ASP A 50 -9.42 -32.63 18.54
N GLU A 51 -9.07 -31.79 17.55
CA GLU A 51 -7.95 -30.83 17.63
C GLU A 51 -8.40 -29.38 17.92
N PHE A 52 -9.71 -29.09 17.91
CA PHE A 52 -10.30 -27.77 18.24
C PHE A 52 -11.35 -27.81 19.38
N GLY A 53 -11.56 -28.96 20.02
CA GLY A 53 -12.63 -29.22 20.99
C GLY A 53 -12.50 -28.56 22.38
N ASP A 54 -12.59 -27.23 22.46
CA ASP A 54 -13.02 -26.50 23.68
C ASP A 54 -13.80 -25.20 23.39
N LEU A 55 -14.74 -25.25 22.43
CA LEU A 55 -15.84 -24.29 22.31
C LEU A 55 -17.15 -25.06 22.02
N GLY A 56 -18.23 -24.72 22.72
CA GLY A 56 -19.41 -25.58 22.84
C GLY A 56 -20.54 -25.32 21.83
N GLU A 57 -21.24 -26.41 21.50
CA GLU A 57 -22.60 -26.57 20.98
C GLU A 57 -23.26 -25.38 20.22
N PHE A 58 -23.55 -25.60 18.93
CA PHE A 58 -24.62 -24.90 18.21
C PHE A 58 -25.53 -25.93 17.49
N ASP A 59 -26.84 -25.68 17.47
CA ASP A 59 -27.87 -26.62 17.00
C ASP A 59 -28.41 -26.22 15.62
N ASP A 60 -27.85 -26.82 14.57
CA ASP A 60 -28.24 -26.59 13.16
C ASP A 60 -29.53 -27.32 12.73
N SER A 61 -30.50 -27.52 13.65
CA SER A 61 -31.84 -28.04 13.32
C SER A 61 -32.72 -27.09 12.49
N LYS A 62 -32.14 -26.06 11.85
CA LYS A 62 -32.77 -25.16 10.85
C LYS A 62 -31.76 -24.64 9.80
N LEU A 63 -31.66 -25.35 8.68
CA LEU A 63 -32.15 -24.86 7.38
C LEU A 63 -32.01 -25.97 6.33
N ALA A 64 -33.02 -26.10 5.48
CA ALA A 64 -33.06 -27.07 4.39
C ALA A 64 -33.48 -26.36 3.10
N LEU A 65 -33.37 -27.07 1.97
CA LEU A 65 -33.72 -26.67 0.60
C LEU A 65 -32.68 -25.78 -0.11
N ASP A 66 -32.41 -25.96 -1.40
CA ASP A 66 -32.44 -27.20 -2.21
C ASP A 66 -31.72 -26.96 -3.57
N SER A 67 -31.68 -27.98 -4.41
CA SER A 67 -31.59 -27.91 -5.88
C SER A 67 -30.32 -27.34 -6.56
N ASP A 68 -29.56 -28.28 -7.14
CA ASP A 68 -29.33 -28.39 -8.60
C ASP A 68 -28.18 -27.66 -9.34
N ILE A 69 -27.36 -28.50 -10.00
CA ILE A 69 -26.87 -28.38 -11.41
C ILE A 69 -25.69 -27.38 -11.66
N GLU A 70 -24.62 -27.69 -12.39
CA GLU A 70 -24.29 -28.78 -13.33
C GLU A 70 -22.78 -29.20 -13.31
N ASP A 71 -22.48 -30.37 -13.88
CA ASP A 71 -21.13 -30.87 -14.32
C ASP A 71 -20.59 -30.05 -15.56
N PRO A 72 -19.40 -30.27 -16.21
CA PRO A 72 -18.60 -31.53 -16.26
C PRO A 72 -17.05 -31.45 -16.51
N ILE A 73 -16.43 -32.64 -16.73
CA ILE A 73 -15.10 -32.94 -17.37
C ILE A 73 -13.84 -32.47 -16.59
N ALA A 74 -12.96 -33.30 -16.01
CA ALA A 74 -12.32 -34.61 -16.37
C ALA A 74 -11.00 -34.46 -17.21
N PRO A 75 -10.13 -35.49 -17.34
CA PRO A 75 -8.73 -35.49 -16.86
C PRO A 75 -7.67 -35.37 -17.99
N VAL A 76 -6.34 -35.36 -17.78
CA VAL A 76 -5.36 -36.44 -17.41
C VAL A 76 -4.07 -35.80 -16.80
N GLU A 77 -2.98 -36.45 -16.36
CA GLU A 77 -2.36 -37.77 -16.62
C GLU A 77 -1.38 -38.20 -15.47
N ASP A 78 -0.91 -39.45 -15.46
CA ASP A 78 0.21 -39.97 -14.62
C ASP A 78 1.59 -39.39 -15.08
N VAL A 79 2.80 -39.63 -14.53
CA VAL A 79 3.48 -40.89 -14.15
C VAL A 79 4.76 -40.64 -13.30
N LEU A 80 5.17 -41.64 -12.51
CA LEU A 80 6.54 -42.10 -12.12
C LEU A 80 6.89 -42.14 -10.61
N GLU A 81 7.49 -43.27 -10.24
CA GLU A 81 8.09 -43.61 -8.93
C GLU A 81 9.62 -43.71 -9.06
N GLU A 82 10.37 -43.65 -7.95
CA GLU A 82 11.67 -44.36 -7.82
C GLU A 82 12.01 -44.65 -6.34
N GLU A 83 12.58 -45.83 -6.03
CA GLU A 83 12.90 -46.29 -4.67
C GLU A 83 14.34 -45.98 -4.23
N ILE A 84 14.58 -45.81 -2.92
CA ILE A 84 15.92 -45.99 -2.31
C ILE A 84 15.84 -46.76 -0.97
N LYS A 85 16.68 -47.81 -0.84
CA LYS A 85 17.22 -48.40 0.40
C LYS A 85 18.75 -48.14 0.40
N GLU A 86 19.55 -48.25 1.46
CA GLU A 86 19.54 -49.23 2.56
C GLU A 86 20.33 -48.70 3.79
N GLU A 87 20.70 -49.58 4.74
CA GLU A 87 21.17 -49.24 6.10
C GLU A 87 22.68 -48.97 6.26
N THR A 88 23.07 -48.31 7.37
CA THR A 88 24.25 -48.74 8.16
C THR A 88 24.15 -48.31 9.63
N LYS A 89 24.85 -49.01 10.54
CA LYS A 89 24.74 -48.93 12.01
C LYS A 89 26.07 -49.31 12.67
N VAL A 90 26.46 -48.70 13.80
CA VAL A 90 27.32 -49.31 14.86
C VAL A 90 27.41 -48.43 16.14
N GLU A 91 27.35 -49.12 17.30
CA GLU A 91 27.82 -48.86 18.69
C GLU A 91 28.10 -47.42 19.19
N LEU A 92 27.51 -46.92 20.30
CA LEU A 92 27.38 -47.39 21.71
C LEU A 92 28.52 -46.97 22.66
N LYS A 93 28.13 -46.29 23.75
CA LYS A 93 28.76 -46.35 25.08
C LYS A 93 27.76 -45.93 26.16
N GLU A 94 27.47 -46.83 27.11
CA GLU A 94 26.64 -46.54 28.28
C GLU A 94 27.48 -46.07 29.47
N THR A 95 26.90 -45.32 30.41
CA THR A 95 27.19 -45.53 31.85
C THR A 95 26.06 -45.02 32.77
N THR A 96 25.27 -45.97 33.29
CA THR A 96 24.70 -46.04 34.65
C THR A 96 23.73 -44.98 35.22
N THR A 97 22.57 -45.51 35.62
CA THR A 97 21.79 -45.29 36.87
C THR A 97 20.78 -44.15 37.03
N THR A 98 19.55 -44.59 37.27
CA THR A 98 18.29 -43.97 37.75
C THR A 98 18.27 -43.88 39.31
N PRO A 99 17.23 -43.38 40.05
CA PRO A 99 15.82 -43.19 39.66
C PRO A 99 15.08 -41.92 40.15
N VAL A 100 13.77 -41.88 39.85
CA VAL A 100 12.80 -40.81 40.14
C VAL A 100 11.95 -41.14 41.38
N VAL A 101 11.74 -40.16 42.28
CA VAL A 101 10.54 -40.04 43.16
C VAL A 101 10.24 -38.55 43.45
N LYS A 102 8.95 -38.17 43.48
CA LYS A 102 8.36 -36.92 44.05
C LYS A 102 7.32 -37.34 45.12
N PRO A 103 6.71 -36.43 45.93
CA PRO A 103 7.05 -35.05 46.30
C PRO A 103 7.15 -34.88 47.84
N ASN A 104 7.31 -33.64 48.35
CA ASN A 104 6.56 -33.20 49.54
C ASN A 104 6.46 -31.67 49.64
N SER A 105 5.47 -31.16 50.38
CA SER A 105 5.14 -29.73 50.46
C SER A 105 5.61 -29.07 51.77
N ASN A 106 5.91 -27.77 51.70
CA ASN A 106 5.50 -26.72 52.65
C ASN A 106 6.29 -25.42 52.39
N PHE A 107 5.60 -24.33 52.04
CA PHE A 107 6.07 -22.97 52.34
C PHE A 107 4.86 -22.12 52.76
N LYS A 108 5.01 -21.34 53.83
CA LYS A 108 3.91 -20.59 54.45
C LYS A 108 3.96 -19.11 54.08
N PHE A 109 2.78 -18.57 53.81
CA PHE A 109 2.52 -17.14 53.66
C PHE A 109 2.75 -16.40 55.00
N THR A 110 3.19 -15.14 54.95
CA THR A 110 3.20 -14.23 56.11
C THR A 110 2.46 -12.94 55.73
N PRO A 111 1.48 -12.47 56.53
CA PRO A 111 0.66 -11.32 56.18
C PRO A 111 1.32 -10.00 56.60
N ILE A 112 1.13 -8.96 55.77
CA ILE A 112 1.41 -7.58 56.14
C ILE A 112 0.16 -7.02 56.83
N VAL A 113 0.33 -6.36 57.99
CA VAL A 113 -0.74 -5.70 58.73
C VAL A 113 -0.51 -4.19 58.67
N PHE A 114 -1.56 -3.43 58.32
CA PHE A 114 -1.59 -1.98 58.45
C PHE A 114 -2.17 -1.58 59.81
N ASP A 115 -1.66 -0.51 60.40
CA ASP A 115 -2.30 0.17 61.52
C ASP A 115 -2.24 1.71 61.34
N LYS A 116 -3.04 2.47 62.11
CA LYS A 116 -3.55 3.79 61.67
C LYS A 116 -3.58 4.86 62.78
N THR A 117 -3.59 6.14 62.36
CA THR A 117 -3.75 7.37 63.19
C THR A 117 -2.51 7.78 64.01
N ALA A 118 -2.31 9.06 64.40
CA ALA A 118 -3.22 10.21 64.44
C ALA A 118 -2.58 11.57 64.01
N THR A 119 -3.37 12.65 64.15
CA THR A 119 -3.13 14.08 63.82
C THR A 119 -2.12 14.78 64.78
N THR A 120 -1.57 15.99 64.56
CA THR A 120 -2.16 17.30 64.15
C THR A 120 -1.15 18.33 63.58
N GLU A 121 -1.61 19.11 62.60
CA GLU A 121 -1.53 20.59 62.39
C GLU A 121 -0.22 21.46 62.37
N THR A 122 -0.18 22.32 61.33
CA THR A 122 0.25 23.75 61.29
C THR A 122 1.70 24.25 61.12
N THR A 123 2.13 24.30 59.84
CA THR A 123 2.77 25.50 59.19
C THR A 123 4.19 25.95 59.68
N PRO A 124 4.83 27.05 59.17
CA PRO A 124 6.14 26.88 58.49
C PRO A 124 7.29 27.79 58.97
N VAL A 125 8.54 27.55 58.53
CA VAL A 125 9.56 28.62 58.32
C VAL A 125 10.82 28.11 57.56
N ALA A 126 11.36 28.99 56.71
CA ALA A 126 12.73 29.11 56.13
C ALA A 126 13.56 27.88 55.68
N ALA A 127 14.21 28.04 54.51
CA ALA A 127 15.40 27.31 54.10
C ALA A 127 16.69 27.90 54.70
N PRO A 128 17.84 27.23 54.52
CA PRO A 128 19.00 27.96 54.01
C PRO A 128 19.65 27.31 52.76
N VAL A 129 20.41 28.13 52.04
CA VAL A 129 21.15 27.80 50.80
C VAL A 129 22.49 27.11 51.12
N VAL A 130 22.92 26.20 50.25
CA VAL A 130 24.34 25.81 50.08
C VAL A 130 24.67 25.80 48.58
N GLU A 131 25.87 26.27 48.22
CA GLU A 131 26.24 26.66 46.85
C GLU A 131 26.86 25.54 45.99
N GLU A 132 27.05 25.83 44.70
CA GLU A 132 27.65 24.95 43.70
C GLU A 132 29.09 24.50 44.04
N LYS A 133 29.46 23.30 43.56
CA LYS A 133 30.83 23.04 43.08
C LYS A 133 30.80 22.45 41.68
N LYS A 134 31.23 23.24 40.70
CA LYS A 134 31.46 22.78 39.32
C LYS A 134 32.71 21.89 39.28
N ALA A 135 32.64 20.80 38.52
CA ALA A 135 33.78 19.93 38.22
C ALA A 135 34.22 20.14 36.77
N ASP A 136 35.54 20.30 36.55
CA ASP A 136 36.09 20.58 35.23
C ASP A 136 36.01 19.38 34.27
N LYS A 137 35.80 19.67 32.99
CA LYS A 137 36.01 18.73 31.88
C LYS A 137 37.33 19.06 31.17
N PRO A 138 38.20 18.08 30.88
CA PRO A 138 39.48 18.32 30.22
C PRO A 138 39.29 18.86 28.80
N LYS A 139 40.08 19.87 28.42
CA LYS A 139 40.04 20.49 27.09
C LYS A 139 40.90 19.70 26.10
N LEU A 140 40.32 19.33 24.96
CA LEU A 140 41.06 18.93 23.77
C LEU A 140 41.53 20.19 22.99
N PRO A 141 42.67 20.13 22.26
CA PRO A 141 43.25 21.30 21.61
C PRO A 141 42.44 21.77 20.39
N VAL A 142 42.20 23.08 20.31
CA VAL A 142 41.54 23.72 19.16
C VAL A 142 42.59 24.07 18.10
N ILE A 143 42.41 23.54 16.89
CA ILE A 143 43.20 23.90 15.70
C ILE A 143 42.41 24.93 14.88
N PRO A 144 43.01 26.06 14.46
CA PRO A 144 42.29 27.09 13.70
C PRO A 144 41.92 26.60 12.28
N PRO A 145 40.75 26.98 11.74
CA PRO A 145 40.30 26.53 10.44
C PRO A 145 41.13 27.14 9.30
N LYS A 146 41.51 26.31 8.33
CA LYS A 146 42.22 26.71 7.11
C LYS A 146 41.19 27.14 6.06
N VAL A 147 41.39 28.31 5.45
CA VAL A 147 40.40 28.93 4.56
C VAL A 147 40.54 28.44 3.11
N THR A 148 39.72 27.46 2.72
CA THR A 148 39.24 27.18 1.34
C THR A 148 37.94 26.32 1.40
N ASP A 149 37.26 26.19 0.25
CA ASP A 149 36.30 25.10 -0.10
C ASP A 149 34.81 25.17 0.32
N ASP A 150 34.32 26.30 0.86
CA ASP A 150 32.86 26.47 1.12
C ASP A 150 31.98 26.32 -0.13
N ALA A 151 32.49 26.67 -1.32
CA ALA A 151 31.77 26.55 -2.59
C ALA A 151 31.56 25.09 -3.03
N GLU A 152 32.52 24.20 -2.77
CA GLU A 152 32.41 22.78 -3.13
C GLU A 152 31.51 22.04 -2.13
N ARG A 153 31.62 22.40 -0.84
CA ARG A 153 30.75 21.92 0.24
C ARG A 153 29.27 22.27 0.03
N ALA A 154 28.99 23.42 -0.59
CA ALA A 154 27.65 23.79 -1.01
C ALA A 154 27.13 22.93 -2.18
N LEU A 155 27.99 22.58 -3.14
CA LEU A 155 27.63 21.74 -4.28
C LEU A 155 27.33 20.29 -3.84
N GLU A 156 28.10 19.73 -2.92
CA GLU A 156 27.83 18.42 -2.33
C GLU A 156 26.52 18.41 -1.53
N ARG A 157 26.26 19.45 -0.73
CA ARG A 157 25.00 19.58 0.02
C ARG A 157 23.80 19.70 -0.92
N ALA A 158 23.90 20.44 -2.02
CA ALA A 158 22.84 20.52 -3.03
C ALA A 158 22.55 19.14 -3.68
N LYS A 159 23.59 18.39 -4.04
CA LYS A 159 23.46 17.01 -4.57
C LYS A 159 22.84 16.05 -3.54
N ARG A 160 23.28 16.11 -2.27
CA ARG A 160 22.86 15.20 -1.19
C ARG A 160 21.42 15.42 -0.71
N PHE A 161 20.82 16.57 -1.01
CA PHE A 161 19.43 16.90 -0.67
C PHE A 161 18.53 17.14 -1.88
N GLY A 162 19.00 16.88 -3.12
CA GLY A 162 18.17 16.91 -4.33
C GLY A 162 17.66 18.28 -4.78
N ILE A 163 18.23 19.39 -4.27
CA ILE A 163 17.67 20.73 -4.46
C ILE A 163 18.09 21.32 -5.82
N GLN A 164 17.10 21.67 -6.65
CA GLN A 164 17.29 22.39 -7.92
C GLN A 164 17.86 23.80 -7.67
N LEU A 165 19.12 24.03 -8.07
CA LEU A 165 19.74 25.36 -8.00
C LEU A 165 19.20 26.31 -9.08
N ASN A 166 18.98 27.58 -8.72
CA ASN A 166 18.51 28.60 -9.67
C ASN A 166 19.59 28.99 -10.71
N ASP A 167 19.15 29.60 -11.81
CA ASP A 167 20.05 29.91 -12.94
C ASP A 167 21.01 31.07 -12.67
N THR A 168 20.80 31.85 -11.61
CA THR A 168 21.77 32.86 -11.14
C THR A 168 22.98 32.17 -10.51
N ALA A 169 22.76 31.29 -9.53
CA ALA A 169 23.82 30.51 -8.89
C ALA A 169 24.62 29.65 -9.89
N LYS A 170 23.93 29.06 -10.89
CA LYS A 170 24.60 28.32 -11.99
C LYS A 170 25.51 29.20 -12.85
N LYS A 171 25.21 30.50 -13.02
CA LYS A 171 26.04 31.47 -13.74
C LYS A 171 27.25 31.90 -12.92
N ASP A 172 27.06 32.18 -11.63
CA ASP A 172 28.15 32.66 -10.75
C ASP A 172 29.23 31.59 -10.54
N ILE A 173 28.83 30.33 -10.30
CA ILE A 173 29.74 29.18 -10.23
C ILE A 173 30.52 29.01 -11.55
N ARG A 174 29.88 29.30 -12.70
CA ARG A 174 30.52 29.21 -14.01
C ARG A 174 31.48 30.38 -14.27
N ALA A 175 31.17 31.58 -13.82
CA ALA A 175 32.06 32.74 -13.93
C ALA A 175 33.35 32.53 -13.12
N GLN A 176 33.22 32.04 -11.88
CA GLN A 176 34.37 31.73 -11.02
C GLN A 176 35.26 30.62 -11.63
N ARG A 177 34.68 29.55 -12.19
CA ARG A 177 35.44 28.46 -12.84
C ARG A 177 36.23 28.87 -14.09
N PHE A 178 35.92 30.02 -14.71
CA PHE A 178 36.66 30.54 -15.88
C PHE A 178 37.49 31.79 -15.57
N GLY A 179 37.61 32.19 -14.30
CA GLY A 179 38.52 33.26 -13.87
C GLY A 179 38.16 34.67 -14.35
N ILE A 180 36.90 34.90 -14.74
CA ILE A 180 36.43 36.21 -15.23
C ILE A 180 35.91 37.03 -14.04
N PRO A 181 36.50 38.21 -13.74
CA PRO A 181 36.02 39.05 -12.64
C PRO A 181 34.67 39.68 -12.97
N ALA A 182 33.68 39.48 -12.08
CA ALA A 182 32.37 40.12 -12.21
C ALA A 182 32.47 41.63 -11.92
N THR A 183 31.93 42.46 -12.81
CA THR A 183 32.02 43.92 -12.68
C THR A 183 31.01 44.47 -11.68
N SER A 184 31.50 44.91 -10.52
CA SER A 184 30.73 45.76 -9.60
C SER A 184 30.54 47.17 -10.18
N VAL A 185 29.32 47.69 -10.12
CA VAL A 185 29.02 49.10 -10.46
C VAL A 185 29.14 49.95 -9.21
N SER A 186 29.88 51.07 -9.29
CA SER A 186 29.94 52.10 -8.24
C SER A 186 30.27 53.47 -8.86
N PRO A 187 29.64 54.57 -8.42
CA PRO A 187 29.70 55.84 -9.15
C PRO A 187 30.79 56.82 -8.63
N LYS A 188 31.53 57.42 -9.59
CA LYS A 188 32.41 58.62 -9.44
C LYS A 188 33.65 58.43 -8.54
N ALA A 189 34.80 59.10 -8.77
CA ALA A 189 35.19 60.08 -9.81
C ALA A 189 36.73 60.05 -10.08
N THR A 190 37.18 60.96 -10.96
CA THR A 190 38.57 61.40 -11.21
C THR A 190 39.56 60.46 -11.91
N SER A 191 40.38 61.09 -12.77
CA SER A 191 41.50 60.58 -13.59
C SER A 191 42.81 61.30 -13.12
N PRO A 192 44.04 61.17 -13.69
CA PRO A 192 44.39 60.69 -15.05
C PRO A 192 45.79 60.01 -15.32
N LYS A 193 45.99 59.63 -16.61
CA LYS A 193 47.25 59.63 -17.42
C LYS A 193 48.30 58.47 -17.36
N ALA A 194 49.04 58.36 -18.49
CA ALA A 194 50.23 57.55 -18.86
C ALA A 194 50.00 56.01 -18.99
N ALA A 195 50.24 55.31 -20.13
CA ALA A 195 51.44 55.14 -21.00
C ALA A 195 52.40 54.03 -20.49
N LYS A 196 53.04 53.13 -21.30
CA LYS A 196 53.32 53.13 -22.76
C LYS A 196 53.71 51.71 -23.30
N SER A 197 53.32 51.38 -24.55
CA SER A 197 54.02 50.52 -25.57
C SER A 197 54.67 49.13 -25.26
N THR A 198 54.08 48.04 -25.82
CA THR A 198 54.60 47.05 -26.84
C THR A 198 56.08 46.62 -26.90
N PRO A 199 56.46 45.39 -27.38
CA PRO A 199 55.88 44.56 -28.49
C PRO A 199 55.48 43.10 -28.03
N VAL A 200 55.36 41.98 -28.78
CA VAL A 200 55.79 41.52 -30.14
C VAL A 200 54.69 40.69 -30.88
N LYS A 201 54.94 39.43 -31.36
CA LYS A 201 54.04 38.63 -32.24
C LYS A 201 54.29 37.10 -32.17
N ALA A 202 53.23 36.29 -32.34
CA ALA A 202 53.08 35.02 -33.12
C ALA A 202 52.09 34.03 -32.47
N ALA A 203 51.38 33.09 -33.15
CA ALA A 203 50.88 33.01 -34.53
C ALA A 203 49.84 31.83 -34.66
N SER A 204 49.19 31.68 -35.83
CA SER A 204 48.13 30.69 -36.20
C SER A 204 46.74 30.94 -35.60
N LYS A 205 45.58 31.01 -36.30
CA LYS A 205 45.01 30.61 -37.63
C LYS A 205 43.92 29.55 -37.44
N GLY A 206 42.66 29.95 -37.67
CA GLY A 206 41.49 29.06 -37.69
C GLY A 206 41.27 28.34 -39.03
N ILE A 207 40.23 27.49 -39.08
CA ILE A 207 39.91 26.60 -40.22
C ILE A 207 38.87 27.24 -41.15
N ASP A 208 39.03 27.01 -42.45
CA ASP A 208 38.27 27.64 -43.54
C ASP A 208 36.86 27.04 -43.73
N PRO A 209 35.77 27.83 -43.87
CA PRO A 209 34.39 27.32 -43.96
C PRO A 209 34.12 26.37 -45.15
N GLU A 210 34.90 26.43 -46.23
CA GLU A 210 34.66 25.56 -47.39
C GLU A 210 34.89 24.06 -47.08
N VAL A 211 35.74 23.75 -46.09
CA VAL A 211 35.97 22.38 -45.62
C VAL A 211 34.76 21.81 -44.89
N LEU A 212 33.97 22.65 -44.21
CA LEU A 212 32.71 22.25 -43.58
C LEU A 212 31.64 21.92 -44.63
N LYS A 213 31.57 22.70 -45.72
CA LYS A 213 30.64 22.44 -46.83
C LYS A 213 30.94 21.12 -47.53
N LYS A 214 32.21 20.86 -47.87
CA LYS A 214 32.67 19.59 -48.47
C LYS A 214 32.50 18.38 -47.54
N ARG A 215 32.37 18.58 -46.22
CA ARG A 215 31.97 17.50 -45.29
C ARG A 215 30.47 17.19 -45.38
N ALA A 216 29.60 18.19 -45.43
CA ALA A 216 28.16 17.97 -45.57
C ALA A 216 27.80 17.24 -46.88
N GLU A 217 28.45 17.64 -47.99
CA GLU A 217 28.26 17.03 -49.32
C GLU A 217 28.73 15.55 -49.36
N ARG A 218 29.65 15.14 -48.47
CA ARG A 218 30.14 13.75 -48.37
C ARG A 218 29.20 12.81 -47.59
N PHE A 219 28.17 13.34 -46.92
CA PHE A 219 27.19 12.58 -46.14
C PHE A 219 25.77 12.53 -46.74
N GLY A 220 25.55 13.08 -47.95
CA GLY A 220 24.54 12.57 -48.88
C GLY A 220 23.06 12.97 -48.72
N LEU A 221 22.71 14.04 -47.99
CA LEU A 221 21.30 14.49 -47.87
C LEU A 221 20.90 15.60 -48.87
N ALA A 222 20.76 15.23 -50.16
CA ALA A 222 20.03 15.93 -51.23
C ALA A 222 20.00 15.03 -52.49
N LYS A 223 19.00 14.99 -53.37
CA LYS A 223 17.71 15.70 -53.51
C LYS A 223 16.83 14.98 -54.56
N THR A 224 15.50 15.07 -54.44
CA THR A 224 14.53 14.98 -55.55
C THR A 224 13.36 15.94 -55.20
N ALA A 225 12.60 16.56 -56.10
CA ALA A 225 12.59 16.72 -57.56
C ALA A 225 11.92 18.11 -57.86
N SER A 226 11.80 18.69 -59.06
CA SER A 226 12.41 18.54 -60.39
C SER A 226 12.21 19.86 -61.17
N GLU A 227 13.05 20.18 -62.15
CA GLU A 227 13.01 21.47 -62.87
C GLU A 227 12.06 21.49 -64.08
N LYS A 228 11.47 22.67 -64.38
CA LYS A 228 11.16 23.11 -65.76
C LYS A 228 11.54 24.59 -65.96
N LYS A 229 11.75 24.98 -67.21
CA LYS A 229 12.63 26.10 -67.62
C LYS A 229 11.92 27.45 -67.82
N ASN A 230 12.70 28.54 -67.73
CA ASN A 230 12.33 29.91 -68.09
C ASN A 230 11.91 30.05 -69.57
N PRO A 231 11.22 31.14 -69.93
CA PRO A 231 11.93 32.21 -70.66
C PRO A 231 11.86 33.59 -69.98
N VAL A 232 12.70 34.52 -70.44
CA VAL A 232 12.93 35.84 -69.83
C VAL A 232 11.97 36.91 -70.36
N VAL A 233 11.39 37.70 -69.47
CA VAL A 233 10.83 39.04 -69.77
C VAL A 233 11.59 40.08 -68.97
N LYS A 234 11.93 41.22 -69.60
CA LYS A 234 12.82 42.24 -69.02
C LYS A 234 12.12 43.10 -67.96
N GLY A 235 12.83 43.36 -66.87
CA GLY A 235 12.78 44.62 -66.13
C GLY A 235 11.47 44.98 -65.40
N LYS A 236 11.37 44.58 -64.12
CA LYS A 236 10.74 45.42 -63.10
C LYS A 236 11.69 45.58 -61.91
N VAL A 237 11.67 46.79 -61.34
CA VAL A 237 12.43 47.17 -60.14
C VAL A 237 12.02 46.26 -58.96
N PRO A 238 12.93 45.85 -58.06
CA PRO A 238 12.55 45.16 -56.85
C PRO A 238 11.62 46.04 -56.01
N VAL A 239 10.34 45.67 -55.97
CA VAL A 239 9.37 46.26 -55.05
C VAL A 239 9.74 45.77 -53.65
N SER A 240 10.37 46.65 -52.86
CA SER A 240 10.37 46.53 -51.40
C SER A 240 8.93 46.38 -50.94
N LEU A 241 8.60 45.29 -50.26
CA LEU A 241 7.30 45.19 -49.60
C LEU A 241 7.18 46.36 -48.60
N ASP A 242 6.14 47.16 -48.78
CA ASP A 242 5.78 48.22 -47.84
C ASP A 242 5.63 47.59 -46.44
N PRO A 243 6.23 48.15 -45.37
CA PRO A 243 5.99 47.68 -44.01
C PRO A 243 4.50 47.54 -43.66
N ALA A 244 3.61 48.34 -44.27
CA ALA A 244 2.17 48.20 -44.13
C ALA A 244 1.59 46.91 -44.75
N GLU A 245 2.21 46.32 -45.78
CA GLU A 245 1.84 45.01 -46.34
C GLU A 245 2.27 43.87 -45.43
N GLU A 246 3.50 43.90 -44.89
CA GLU A 246 3.94 42.89 -43.91
C GLU A 246 3.13 42.95 -42.62
N GLU A 247 2.80 44.14 -42.12
CA GLU A 247 1.96 44.28 -40.94
C GLU A 247 0.51 43.82 -41.19
N LYS A 248 -0.07 44.09 -42.37
CA LYS A 248 -1.37 43.49 -42.78
C LYS A 248 -1.28 41.97 -42.83
N LYS A 249 -0.19 41.40 -43.36
CA LYS A 249 0.02 39.95 -43.44
C LYS A 249 0.15 39.34 -42.03
N ARG A 250 0.87 39.99 -41.12
CA ARG A 250 1.00 39.58 -39.71
C ARG A 250 -0.35 39.64 -38.99
N LYS A 251 -1.08 40.77 -39.08
CA LYS A 251 -2.43 40.94 -38.53
C LYS A 251 -3.45 39.94 -39.08
N ARG A 252 -3.31 39.52 -40.35
CA ARG A 252 -4.13 38.46 -40.95
C ARG A 252 -3.79 37.08 -40.39
N ALA A 253 -2.51 36.78 -40.15
CA ALA A 253 -2.08 35.55 -39.49
C ALA A 253 -2.49 35.50 -38.02
N GLU A 254 -2.31 36.59 -37.27
CA GLU A 254 -2.77 36.76 -35.88
C GLU A 254 -4.28 36.49 -35.75
N ARG A 255 -5.10 37.08 -36.63
CA ARG A 255 -6.56 36.82 -36.67
C ARG A 255 -6.91 35.37 -37.06
N PHE A 256 -6.12 34.72 -37.91
CA PHE A 256 -6.36 33.32 -38.30
C PHE A 256 -5.98 32.35 -37.18
N GLN A 257 -4.88 32.62 -36.48
CA GLN A 257 -4.46 31.88 -35.29
C GLN A 257 -5.52 31.98 -34.18
N GLN A 258 -6.00 33.20 -33.88
CA GLN A 258 -7.11 33.42 -32.95
C GLN A 258 -8.40 32.69 -33.36
N SER A 259 -8.68 32.55 -34.66
CA SER A 259 -9.79 31.72 -35.17
C SER A 259 -9.61 30.24 -34.82
N GLU A 260 -8.43 29.67 -35.08
CA GLU A 260 -8.18 28.25 -34.82
C GLU A 260 -8.09 27.94 -33.33
N ASP A 261 -7.53 28.83 -32.52
CA ASP A 261 -7.44 28.61 -31.08
C ASP A 261 -8.81 28.81 -30.40
N ALA A 262 -9.64 29.76 -30.87
CA ALA A 262 -11.05 29.85 -30.44
C ALA A 262 -11.89 28.64 -30.89
N LYS A 263 -11.62 28.06 -32.07
CA LYS A 263 -12.25 26.79 -32.49
C LYS A 263 -11.81 25.64 -31.59
N LYS A 264 -10.52 25.47 -31.31
CA LYS A 264 -10.02 24.45 -30.37
C LYS A 264 -10.68 24.59 -29.01
N GLN A 265 -10.62 25.77 -28.41
CA GLN A 265 -11.19 26.06 -27.09
C GLN A 265 -12.71 25.84 -27.07
N LYS A 266 -13.43 26.11 -28.17
CA LYS A 266 -14.86 25.80 -28.29
C LYS A 266 -15.13 24.31 -28.49
N THR A 267 -14.33 23.59 -29.27
CA THR A 267 -14.43 22.13 -29.44
C THR A 267 -14.13 21.42 -28.11
N GLU A 268 -13.09 21.85 -27.41
CA GLU A 268 -12.69 21.37 -26.09
C GLU A 268 -13.79 21.64 -25.06
N TYR A 269 -14.32 22.86 -24.99
CA TYR A 269 -15.49 23.19 -24.15
C TYR A 269 -16.72 22.33 -24.49
N HIS A 270 -17.02 22.11 -25.77
CA HIS A 270 -18.10 21.21 -26.19
C HIS A 270 -17.80 19.75 -25.81
N PHE A 271 -16.54 19.29 -25.89
CA PHE A 271 -16.12 17.95 -25.48
C PHE A 271 -16.26 17.77 -23.96
N THR A 272 -15.85 18.76 -23.17
CA THR A 272 -16.09 18.80 -21.70
C THR A 272 -17.57 18.84 -21.35
N LEU A 273 -18.40 19.59 -22.09
CA LEU A 273 -19.85 19.58 -21.90
C LEU A 273 -20.46 18.22 -22.26
N VAL A 274 -20.02 17.60 -23.35
CA VAL A 274 -20.46 16.25 -23.75
C VAL A 274 -20.02 15.21 -22.73
N TYR A 275 -18.81 15.28 -22.16
CA TYR A 275 -18.38 14.41 -21.05
C TYR A 275 -19.10 14.70 -19.71
N LYS A 276 -19.65 15.90 -19.51
CA LYS A 276 -20.52 16.20 -18.35
C LYS A 276 -21.99 15.80 -18.57
N ALA A 277 -22.45 15.75 -19.82
CA ALA A 277 -23.82 15.38 -20.19
C ALA A 277 -23.97 13.86 -20.40
N LEU A 278 -22.98 13.22 -21.05
CA LEU A 278 -22.77 11.79 -21.02
C LEU A 278 -22.21 11.43 -19.64
N ASN A 279 -23.10 11.23 -18.66
CA ASN A 279 -22.77 10.89 -17.27
C ASN A 279 -22.25 9.44 -17.14
N ILE A 280 -21.26 9.07 -17.97
CA ILE A 280 -20.50 7.84 -17.90
C ILE A 280 -19.54 8.00 -16.73
N LYS A 281 -20.05 7.78 -15.52
CA LYS A 281 -19.20 7.50 -14.35
C LYS A 281 -18.39 6.25 -14.68
N GLN A 282 -17.12 6.42 -15.06
CA GLN A 282 -16.21 5.28 -15.12
C GLN A 282 -16.11 4.70 -13.70
N LYS A 283 -16.27 3.38 -13.58
CA LYS A 283 -16.12 2.67 -12.31
C LYS A 283 -14.73 2.98 -11.72
N PRO A 284 -14.60 3.43 -10.46
CA PRO A 284 -13.32 3.87 -9.90
C PRO A 284 -12.37 2.71 -9.61
N LYS A 285 -11.15 2.82 -10.13
CA LYS A 285 -10.07 1.83 -10.04
C LYS A 285 -9.53 1.71 -8.62
N LYS A 286 -9.71 0.54 -8.01
CA LYS A 286 -9.23 0.20 -6.66
C LYS A 286 -7.96 -0.61 -6.77
N ALA A 287 -6.90 -0.17 -6.10
CA ALA A 287 -5.60 -0.82 -6.09
C ALA A 287 -5.25 -1.30 -4.68
N CYS A 288 -5.00 -2.60 -4.52
CA CYS A 288 -4.49 -3.18 -3.26
C CYS A 288 -2.99 -3.43 -3.42
N CYS A 289 -2.16 -2.76 -2.62
CA CYS A 289 -0.69 -2.87 -2.67
C CYS A 289 -0.21 -3.87 -1.62
N GLN A 290 -0.19 -5.16 -1.99
CA GLN A 290 0.23 -6.25 -1.10
C GLN A 290 1.76 -6.38 -1.08
N PHE A 291 2.35 -6.35 0.11
CA PHE A 291 3.77 -6.64 0.30
C PHE A 291 4.05 -7.21 1.70
N ASP A 292 5.28 -7.68 1.90
CA ASP A 292 5.80 -8.07 3.21
C ASP A 292 6.61 -6.92 3.85
N PRO A 293 6.06 -6.20 4.83
CA PRO A 293 6.83 -5.24 5.62
C PRO A 293 7.76 -5.95 6.61
N GLU A 294 9.05 -5.60 6.55
CA GLU A 294 10.06 -6.08 7.49
C GLU A 294 9.86 -5.37 8.83
N TRP A 295 9.67 -6.13 9.90
CA TRP A 295 9.41 -5.62 11.24
C TRP A 295 10.37 -4.50 11.66
N CYS A 296 9.82 -3.40 12.17
CA CYS A 296 10.52 -2.20 12.59
C CYS A 296 11.30 -1.42 11.49
N ASN A 297 11.28 -1.84 10.21
CA ASN A 297 12.09 -1.22 9.14
C ASN A 297 11.30 -0.25 8.24
N VAL A 298 10.66 0.75 8.85
CA VAL A 298 9.78 1.77 8.21
C VAL A 298 10.34 2.34 6.91
N LYS A 299 11.64 2.67 6.86
CA LYS A 299 12.26 3.32 5.70
C LYS A 299 12.43 2.40 4.50
N GLU A 300 12.75 1.12 4.71
CA GLU A 300 12.86 0.18 3.60
C GLU A 300 11.47 -0.31 3.17
N ASN A 301 10.50 -0.43 4.08
CA ASN A 301 9.12 -0.77 3.73
C ASN A 301 8.45 0.34 2.89
N MET A 302 8.69 1.62 3.20
CA MET A 302 8.27 2.74 2.35
C MET A 302 8.94 2.70 0.97
N LYS A 303 10.17 2.19 0.84
CA LYS A 303 10.82 1.99 -0.47
C LYS A 303 10.23 0.81 -1.24
N LYS A 304 9.88 -0.31 -0.57
CA LYS A 304 9.16 -1.44 -1.20
C LYS A 304 7.88 -0.92 -1.85
N ALA A 305 7.05 -0.18 -1.10
CA ALA A 305 5.82 0.41 -1.63
C ALA A 305 6.05 1.50 -2.69
N ASP A 306 7.03 2.40 -2.51
CA ASP A 306 7.41 3.39 -3.55
C ASP A 306 7.81 2.72 -4.87
N GLY A 307 8.54 1.59 -4.82
CA GLY A 307 8.99 0.83 -5.99
C GLY A 307 7.88 0.06 -6.68
N LEU A 308 7.02 -0.62 -5.91
CA LEU A 308 5.79 -1.26 -6.43
C LEU A 308 4.86 -0.25 -7.13
N LEU A 309 4.89 1.00 -6.68
CA LEU A 309 4.08 2.09 -7.22
C LEU A 309 4.85 2.98 -8.20
N GLU A 310 6.09 2.67 -8.59
CA GLU A 310 6.90 3.55 -9.46
C GLU A 310 6.29 3.70 -10.85
N MET A 311 5.73 2.62 -11.40
CA MET A 311 5.20 2.58 -12.77
C MET A 311 3.83 3.28 -12.97
N TYR A 312 3.10 3.59 -11.91
CA TYR A 312 1.77 4.20 -12.00
C TYR A 312 1.83 5.73 -12.03
N THR A 313 0.92 6.33 -12.79
CA THR A 313 0.83 7.75 -13.09
C THR A 313 -0.55 8.32 -12.72
N PRO A 314 -0.77 9.65 -12.78
CA PRO A 314 -2.07 10.23 -12.45
C PRO A 314 -3.24 9.61 -13.22
N ASN A 315 -4.32 9.28 -12.50
CA ASN A 315 -5.53 8.60 -13.00
C ASN A 315 -5.35 7.11 -13.40
N ASP A 316 -4.21 6.48 -13.15
CA ASP A 316 -4.08 5.02 -13.28
C ASP A 316 -4.77 4.25 -12.14
N ILE A 317 -4.93 4.91 -10.98
CA ILE A 317 -5.57 4.41 -9.76
C ILE A 317 -6.48 5.54 -9.24
N ASP A 318 -7.69 5.22 -8.76
CA ASP A 318 -8.60 6.18 -8.12
C ASP A 318 -8.57 6.05 -6.58
N ILE A 319 -8.44 4.80 -6.07
CA ILE A 319 -8.23 4.49 -4.64
C ILE A 319 -7.05 3.52 -4.53
N LEU A 320 -6.01 3.89 -3.79
CA LEU A 320 -4.90 3.05 -3.38
C LEU A 320 -5.07 2.62 -1.91
N ILE A 321 -5.00 1.33 -1.65
CA ILE A 321 -5.18 0.72 -0.32
C ILE A 321 -3.89 -0.05 0.02
N LEU A 322 -3.37 0.16 1.23
CA LEU A 322 -2.22 -0.56 1.78
C LEU A 322 -2.65 -1.45 2.97
N PRO A 323 -1.80 -2.41 3.39
CA PRO A 323 -2.07 -3.27 4.53
C PRO A 323 -2.25 -2.54 5.86
N GLU A 324 -2.66 -3.30 6.87
CA GLU A 324 -2.58 -2.89 8.26
C GLU A 324 -1.11 -2.73 8.68
N MET A 325 -0.81 -1.69 9.45
CA MET A 325 0.54 -1.46 9.99
C MET A 325 1.65 -1.48 8.91
N ALA A 326 1.33 -0.91 7.74
CA ALA A 326 1.96 -1.20 6.45
C ALA A 326 3.48 -0.96 6.39
N PHE A 327 4.02 -0.09 7.24
CA PHE A 327 5.46 0.20 7.24
C PHE A 327 6.19 -0.24 8.51
N THR A 328 5.48 -0.53 9.60
CA THR A 328 6.09 -0.89 10.89
C THR A 328 6.29 -2.39 11.09
N GLY A 329 5.59 -3.24 10.33
CA GLY A 329 5.29 -4.59 10.78
C GLY A 329 4.17 -4.58 11.83
N TYR A 330 3.70 -5.76 12.24
CA TYR A 330 2.48 -5.94 13.03
C TYR A 330 2.73 -6.57 14.41
N VAL A 331 3.60 -7.58 14.49
CA VAL A 331 3.79 -8.41 15.69
C VAL A 331 4.63 -7.67 16.73
N PHE A 332 4.01 -6.73 17.45
CA PHE A 332 4.56 -6.09 18.65
C PHE A 332 4.05 -6.82 19.91
N LYS A 333 4.95 -7.07 20.87
CA LYS A 333 4.67 -7.88 22.07
C LYS A 333 4.53 -7.04 23.35
N SER A 334 4.79 -5.74 23.28
CA SER A 334 4.52 -4.80 24.35
C SER A 334 4.49 -3.35 23.85
N THR A 335 3.99 -2.45 24.69
CA THR A 335 3.99 -1.02 24.44
C THR A 335 5.41 -0.45 24.23
N GLU A 336 6.42 -0.98 24.92
CA GLU A 336 7.81 -0.53 24.79
C GLU A 336 8.42 -0.85 23.42
N GLU A 337 8.05 -1.98 22.80
CA GLU A 337 8.54 -2.33 21.46
C GLU A 337 8.00 -1.39 20.39
N ILE A 338 6.74 -0.94 20.51
CA ILE A 338 6.10 -0.06 19.52
C ILE A 338 6.29 1.43 19.77
N LEU A 339 6.65 1.83 21.00
CA LEU A 339 6.85 3.23 21.40
C LEU A 339 7.72 4.07 20.42
N PRO A 340 8.79 3.53 19.78
CA PRO A 340 9.60 4.28 18.80
C PRO A 340 8.94 4.46 17.42
N TYR A 341 7.85 3.75 17.14
CA TYR A 341 7.19 3.64 15.83
C TYR A 341 5.81 4.30 15.77
N LEU A 342 5.22 4.60 16.93
CA LEU A 342 4.00 5.39 17.07
C LEU A 342 4.08 6.74 16.34
N GLU A 343 3.05 7.05 15.56
CA GLU A 343 3.01 8.24 14.70
C GLU A 343 1.86 9.22 15.04
N ASP A 344 2.11 10.50 14.85
CA ASP A 344 1.07 11.54 14.86
C ASP A 344 0.21 11.48 13.58
N SER A 345 -1.11 11.68 13.71
CA SER A 345 -2.08 11.49 12.61
C SER A 345 -2.03 12.51 11.48
N GLU A 346 -1.21 13.57 11.57
CA GLU A 346 -1.02 14.55 10.50
C GLU A 346 0.42 14.59 9.97
N THR A 347 1.41 14.39 10.84
CA THR A 347 2.85 14.55 10.57
C THR A 347 3.64 13.25 10.61
N GLY A 348 3.00 12.13 11.00
CA GLY A 348 3.56 10.78 10.98
C GLY A 348 4.13 10.38 9.62
N PRO A 349 5.25 9.64 9.56
CA PRO A 349 5.89 9.28 8.30
C PRO A 349 4.99 8.45 7.36
N SER A 350 4.09 7.60 7.88
CA SER A 350 3.08 6.87 7.09
C SER A 350 2.04 7.83 6.49
N VAL A 351 1.56 8.78 7.29
CA VAL A 351 0.62 9.84 6.83
C VAL A 351 1.27 10.73 5.77
N GLN A 352 2.52 11.14 5.99
CA GLN A 352 3.28 11.96 5.04
C GLN A 352 3.62 11.20 3.75
N TRP A 353 3.87 9.89 3.83
CA TRP A 353 3.99 9.02 2.66
C TRP A 353 2.67 8.97 1.87
N ALA A 354 1.53 8.78 2.55
CA ALA A 354 0.22 8.78 1.90
C ALA A 354 -0.10 10.11 1.22
N LYS A 355 0.18 11.25 1.88
CA LYS A 355 0.03 12.60 1.30
C LYS A 355 0.88 12.82 0.05
N LYS A 356 2.15 12.39 0.08
CA LYS A 356 3.04 12.40 -1.09
C LYS A 356 2.47 11.55 -2.23
N GLN A 357 1.96 10.36 -1.94
CA GLN A 357 1.45 9.43 -2.95
C GLN A 357 0.11 9.88 -3.55
N ALA A 358 -0.83 10.36 -2.72
CA ALA A 358 -2.12 10.88 -3.15
C ALA A 358 -1.95 12.07 -4.10
N ILE A 359 -1.02 12.99 -3.80
CA ILE A 359 -0.67 14.08 -4.71
C ILE A 359 0.01 13.55 -5.98
N ARG A 360 0.97 12.62 -5.89
CA ARG A 360 1.70 12.07 -7.06
C ARG A 360 0.77 11.35 -8.05
N LEU A 361 -0.17 10.55 -7.55
CA LEU A 361 -1.06 9.70 -8.34
C LEU A 361 -2.44 10.33 -8.59
N GLN A 362 -2.73 11.49 -7.99
CA GLN A 362 -4.03 12.16 -8.02
C GLN A 362 -5.20 11.25 -7.58
N CYS A 363 -4.93 10.37 -6.61
CA CYS A 363 -5.86 9.37 -6.12
C CYS A 363 -6.15 9.54 -4.61
N PHE A 364 -7.11 8.78 -4.08
CA PHE A 364 -7.23 8.56 -2.64
C PHE A 364 -6.20 7.52 -2.18
N VAL A 365 -5.62 7.69 -1.00
CA VAL A 365 -4.70 6.72 -0.39
C VAL A 365 -5.18 6.36 1.01
N VAL A 366 -5.26 5.06 1.29
CA VAL A 366 -5.54 4.49 2.61
C VAL A 366 -4.34 3.67 3.06
N VAL A 367 -3.81 3.92 4.26
CA VAL A 367 -2.66 3.19 4.82
C VAL A 367 -2.81 2.94 6.32
N GLY A 368 -2.47 1.72 6.75
CA GLY A 368 -2.43 1.33 8.16
C GLY A 368 -1.15 1.74 8.86
N TYR A 369 -1.25 2.25 10.09
CA TYR A 369 -0.15 2.75 10.91
C TYR A 369 -0.52 2.74 12.40
N PRO A 370 0.47 2.68 13.32
CA PRO A 370 0.21 2.83 14.75
C PRO A 370 0.06 4.31 15.10
N GLN A 371 -1.18 4.75 15.32
CA GLN A 371 -1.47 6.12 15.72
C GLN A 371 -1.14 6.33 17.20
N LYS A 372 -0.55 7.50 17.50
CA LYS A 372 -0.53 8.10 18.83
C LYS A 372 -1.40 9.34 18.87
N THR A 373 -2.17 9.47 19.95
CA THR A 373 -2.92 10.67 20.32
C THR A 373 -2.44 11.22 21.66
N ASP A 374 -3.03 12.31 22.13
CA ASP A 374 -2.82 12.82 23.50
C ASP A 374 -3.44 11.92 24.59
N GLN A 375 -4.30 10.97 24.21
CA GLN A 375 -5.09 10.13 25.14
C GLN A 375 -4.56 8.69 25.20
N ALA A 376 -4.41 8.05 24.04
CA ALA A 376 -4.06 6.65 23.89
C ALA A 376 -3.35 6.36 22.56
N TYR A 377 -2.96 5.10 22.36
CA TYR A 377 -2.39 4.57 21.12
C TYR A 377 -3.41 3.65 20.45
N TYR A 378 -3.42 3.63 19.12
CA TYR A 378 -4.43 2.90 18.34
C TYR A 378 -3.79 2.26 17.11
N ASN A 379 -4.21 1.04 16.78
CA ASN A 379 -4.05 0.52 15.42
C ASN A 379 -5.06 1.26 14.52
N SER A 380 -4.58 1.89 13.44
CA SER A 380 -5.35 2.89 12.69
C SER A 380 -5.07 2.86 11.20
N ILE A 381 -6.01 3.38 10.41
CA ILE A 381 -5.80 3.74 9.00
C ILE A 381 -6.10 5.21 8.80
N CYS A 382 -5.24 5.93 8.07
CA CYS A 382 -5.57 7.27 7.58
C CYS A 382 -6.04 7.19 6.12
N CYS A 383 -7.11 7.91 5.80
CA CYS A 383 -7.55 8.11 4.42
C CYS A 383 -7.19 9.54 3.99
N VAL A 384 -6.51 9.66 2.86
CA VAL A 384 -5.97 10.91 2.32
C VAL A 384 -6.51 11.13 0.91
N ASN A 385 -6.96 12.33 0.59
CA ASN A 385 -7.46 12.68 -0.76
C ASN A 385 -6.34 13.08 -1.73
N ALA A 386 -6.67 13.17 -3.02
CA ALA A 386 -5.76 13.57 -4.10
C ALA A 386 -5.14 14.99 -3.96
N GLN A 387 -5.58 15.79 -2.98
CA GLN A 387 -5.01 17.09 -2.63
C GLN A 387 -4.03 17.00 -1.45
N GLY A 388 -3.77 15.81 -0.90
CA GLY A 388 -2.88 15.58 0.24
C GLY A 388 -3.47 15.99 1.59
N SER A 389 -4.80 16.10 1.70
CA SER A 389 -5.49 16.34 2.97
C SER A 389 -5.97 15.01 3.56
N VAL A 390 -5.75 14.79 4.85
CA VAL A 390 -6.41 13.68 5.57
C VAL A 390 -7.91 13.98 5.59
N ILE A 391 -8.73 13.04 5.14
CA ILE A 391 -10.20 13.17 5.21
C ILE A 391 -10.77 12.49 6.45
N TYR A 392 -10.10 11.43 6.92
CA TYR A 392 -10.47 10.69 8.12
C TYR A 392 -9.29 9.86 8.64
N THR A 393 -9.27 9.58 9.95
CA THR A 393 -8.48 8.49 10.54
C THR A 393 -9.44 7.57 11.25
N TYR A 394 -9.47 6.30 10.83
CA TYR A 394 -10.24 5.25 11.48
C TYR A 394 -9.32 4.48 12.44
N GLN A 395 -9.86 4.11 13.61
CA GLN A 395 -9.18 3.38 14.66
C GLN A 395 -9.87 2.01 14.78
N LYS A 396 -9.07 0.93 14.83
CA LYS A 396 -9.54 -0.46 14.87
C LYS A 396 -10.54 -0.66 16.02
N ALA A 397 -11.75 -1.09 15.72
CA ALA A 397 -12.81 -1.21 16.72
C ALA A 397 -12.65 -2.50 17.53
N PHE A 398 -12.33 -3.62 16.87
CA PHE A 398 -12.11 -4.91 17.51
C PHE A 398 -10.61 -5.27 17.47
N LEU A 399 -9.96 -5.30 18.62
CA LEU A 399 -8.55 -5.67 18.73
C LEU A 399 -8.33 -7.18 18.61
N TYR A 400 -7.19 -7.56 18.04
CA TYR A 400 -6.63 -8.91 18.12
C TYR A 400 -5.61 -8.98 19.28
N GLU A 401 -5.28 -10.18 19.77
CA GLU A 401 -4.35 -10.37 20.91
C GLU A 401 -2.99 -9.66 20.76
N THR A 402 -2.51 -9.47 19.52
CA THR A 402 -1.30 -8.68 19.22
C THR A 402 -1.48 -7.20 19.56
N ASP A 403 -2.64 -6.62 19.23
CA ASP A 403 -2.94 -5.20 19.46
C ASP A 403 -3.16 -4.90 20.95
N GLU A 404 -3.81 -5.82 21.68
CA GLU A 404 -4.13 -5.67 23.12
C GLU A 404 -2.88 -5.44 24.01
N ASN A 405 -1.67 -5.69 23.51
CA ASN A 405 -0.41 -5.40 24.22
C ASN A 405 0.02 -3.92 24.18
N TRP A 406 -0.62 -3.08 23.36
CA TRP A 406 -0.17 -1.70 23.12
C TRP A 406 -1.23 -0.69 22.64
N ALA A 407 -2.38 -1.14 22.13
CA ALA A 407 -3.44 -0.30 21.58
C ALA A 407 -4.72 -0.36 22.44
N GLU A 408 -5.52 0.71 22.37
CA GLU A 408 -6.90 0.75 22.87
C GLU A 408 -7.91 0.51 21.73
N GLU A 409 -9.14 0.13 22.09
CA GLU A 409 -10.26 -0.02 21.13
C GLU A 409 -10.70 1.35 20.58
N GLY A 410 -10.91 1.42 19.26
CA GLY A 410 -11.51 2.58 18.61
C GLY A 410 -12.99 2.79 18.95
N PRO A 411 -13.59 3.93 18.57
CA PRO A 411 -14.96 4.32 18.95
C PRO A 411 -16.08 3.51 18.26
N GLY A 412 -15.74 2.43 17.53
CA GLY A 412 -16.67 1.62 16.74
C GLY A 412 -16.60 1.88 15.23
N PHE A 413 -17.33 1.06 14.48
CA PHE A 413 -17.38 1.12 13.01
C PHE A 413 -17.94 2.44 12.48
N VAL A 414 -17.57 2.81 11.24
CA VAL A 414 -17.95 4.10 10.64
C VAL A 414 -18.27 3.99 9.15
N SER A 415 -19.24 4.77 8.67
CA SER A 415 -19.55 4.95 7.25
C SER A 415 -19.74 6.43 6.92
N LEU A 416 -18.99 6.96 5.95
CA LEU A 416 -18.82 8.39 5.69
C LEU A 416 -19.10 8.75 4.23
N ASN A 417 -19.77 9.89 3.99
CA ASN A 417 -19.95 10.44 2.65
C ASN A 417 -18.66 11.14 2.18
N VAL A 418 -17.83 10.43 1.41
CA VAL A 418 -16.56 10.92 0.86
C VAL A 418 -16.80 11.52 -0.53
N ASN A 419 -16.57 12.83 -0.66
CA ASN A 419 -16.71 13.53 -1.94
C ASN A 419 -15.78 12.93 -3.01
N GLY A 420 -16.38 12.40 -4.08
CA GLY A 420 -15.68 11.71 -5.17
C GLY A 420 -15.74 10.18 -5.10
N LEU A 421 -15.94 9.58 -3.92
CA LEU A 421 -16.01 8.11 -3.76
C LEU A 421 -17.42 7.59 -3.43
N GLY A 422 -18.29 8.40 -2.83
CA GLY A 422 -19.60 7.97 -2.37
C GLY A 422 -19.61 7.67 -0.87
N LYS A 423 -20.40 6.69 -0.42
CA LYS A 423 -20.54 6.31 0.99
C LYS A 423 -19.52 5.21 1.35
N VAL A 424 -18.44 5.61 2.02
CA VAL A 424 -17.25 4.78 2.27
C VAL A 424 -17.18 4.35 3.74
N GLY A 425 -17.06 3.05 3.95
CA GLY A 425 -16.82 2.41 5.24
C GLY A 425 -15.37 1.96 5.40
N PHE A 426 -14.96 1.80 6.65
CA PHE A 426 -13.58 1.49 7.04
C PHE A 426 -13.54 0.36 8.08
N GLY A 427 -12.61 -0.57 7.90
CA GLY A 427 -12.33 -1.66 8.85
C GLY A 427 -10.85 -2.05 8.85
N ILE A 428 -10.40 -2.71 9.92
CA ILE A 428 -9.04 -3.22 10.09
C ILE A 428 -9.09 -4.66 10.59
N CYS A 429 -8.71 -5.61 9.72
CA CYS A 429 -8.61 -7.06 9.98
C CYS A 429 -9.68 -7.64 10.91
N MET A 430 -9.38 -7.75 12.21
CA MET A 430 -10.20 -8.34 13.27
C MET A 430 -11.59 -7.69 13.42
N ASP A 431 -11.80 -6.47 12.91
CA ASP A 431 -13.12 -5.85 12.78
C ASP A 431 -14.15 -6.76 12.07
N LEU A 432 -13.72 -7.65 11.15
CA LEU A 432 -14.63 -8.60 10.48
C LEU A 432 -15.11 -9.73 11.40
N ASN A 433 -14.39 -10.05 12.48
CA ASN A 433 -14.66 -11.22 13.33
C ASN A 433 -15.68 -10.93 14.44
N PRO A 434 -16.33 -11.96 15.02
CA PRO A 434 -17.11 -11.78 16.24
C PRO A 434 -16.24 -11.19 17.35
N TYR A 435 -16.77 -10.22 18.10
CA TYR A 435 -16.02 -9.47 19.11
C TYR A 435 -15.24 -10.39 20.05
N LYS A 436 -13.90 -10.22 20.07
CA LYS A 436 -12.94 -11.00 20.87
C LYS A 436 -13.05 -12.53 20.72
N PHE A 437 -13.55 -12.99 19.56
CA PHE A 437 -13.92 -14.39 19.29
C PHE A 437 -14.88 -14.99 20.33
N LYS A 438 -15.79 -14.16 20.87
CA LYS A 438 -16.72 -14.51 21.97
C LYS A 438 -18.18 -14.10 21.72
N ALA A 439 -18.42 -13.15 20.82
CA ALA A 439 -19.75 -12.91 20.24
C ALA A 439 -20.16 -14.08 19.33
N ASP A 440 -21.44 -14.16 18.97
CA ASP A 440 -21.94 -15.24 18.12
C ASP A 440 -21.34 -15.11 16.70
N PHE A 441 -21.10 -16.24 16.02
CA PHE A 441 -20.69 -16.18 14.63
C PHE A 441 -21.80 -15.56 13.75
N GLN A 442 -23.07 -15.62 14.17
CA GLN A 442 -24.21 -15.04 13.46
C GLN A 442 -24.47 -13.56 13.81
N ASP A 443 -23.71 -12.93 14.71
CA ASP A 443 -23.89 -11.50 15.05
C ASP A 443 -23.44 -10.54 13.92
N TYR A 444 -22.52 -10.98 13.05
CA TYR A 444 -22.01 -10.29 11.86
C TYR A 444 -21.82 -8.76 12.00
N GLU A 445 -21.25 -8.31 13.11
CA GLU A 445 -21.39 -6.94 13.63
C GLU A 445 -20.99 -5.86 12.63
N PHE A 446 -19.86 -6.07 11.95
CA PHE A 446 -19.30 -5.19 10.93
C PHE A 446 -20.14 -5.13 9.65
N ALA A 447 -20.61 -6.29 9.16
CA ALA A 447 -21.44 -6.36 7.96
C ALA A 447 -22.83 -5.77 8.21
N ASN A 448 -23.42 -6.08 9.37
CA ASN A 448 -24.69 -5.52 9.84
C ASN A 448 -24.61 -3.99 10.00
N TYR A 449 -23.53 -3.47 10.58
CA TYR A 449 -23.29 -2.02 10.61
C TYR A 449 -23.25 -1.42 9.20
N HIS A 450 -22.47 -2.00 8.28
CA HIS A 450 -22.32 -1.44 6.93
C HIS A 450 -23.59 -1.55 6.06
N LEU A 451 -24.39 -2.59 6.27
CA LEU A 451 -25.71 -2.79 5.66
C LEU A 451 -26.68 -1.70 6.10
N GLN A 452 -26.85 -1.52 7.42
CA GLN A 452 -27.71 -0.49 8.04
C GLN A 452 -27.28 0.94 7.66
N HIS A 453 -25.99 1.13 7.36
CA HIS A 453 -25.43 2.41 6.92
C HIS A 453 -25.25 2.52 5.40
N ASP A 454 -25.94 1.73 4.57
CA ASP A 454 -25.94 1.81 3.09
C ASP A 454 -24.54 1.95 2.46
N THR A 455 -23.55 1.25 2.98
CA THR A 455 -22.16 1.52 2.60
C THR A 455 -21.88 1.03 1.18
N GLU A 456 -21.50 1.93 0.27
CA GLU A 456 -21.25 1.63 -1.15
C GLU A 456 -19.86 1.00 -1.38
N ILE A 457 -18.86 1.43 -0.60
CA ILE A 457 -17.48 0.91 -0.66
C ILE A 457 -16.97 0.68 0.76
N ILE A 458 -16.59 -0.55 1.11
CA ILE A 458 -15.93 -0.90 2.35
C ILE A 458 -14.44 -1.11 2.05
N ILE A 459 -13.57 -0.37 2.74
CA ILE A 459 -12.11 -0.48 2.61
C ILE A 459 -11.55 -1.12 3.88
N CYS A 460 -10.86 -2.25 3.72
CA CYS A 460 -10.19 -2.94 4.81
C CYS A 460 -8.68 -3.06 4.58
N SER A 461 -7.91 -2.54 5.52
CA SER A 461 -6.48 -2.85 5.66
C SER A 461 -6.33 -4.04 6.60
N MET A 462 -5.43 -4.99 6.31
CA MET A 462 -5.31 -6.22 7.09
C MET A 462 -3.87 -6.69 7.33
N ALA A 463 -3.68 -7.36 8.46
CA ALA A 463 -2.56 -8.24 8.80
C ALA A 463 -3.10 -9.62 9.22
N TRP A 464 -3.90 -10.22 8.33
CA TRP A 464 -4.61 -11.47 8.58
C TRP A 464 -3.69 -12.69 8.47
N LEU A 465 -3.75 -13.57 9.47
CA LEU A 465 -2.90 -14.76 9.60
C LEU A 465 -3.29 -15.86 8.59
N ARG A 466 -2.29 -16.59 8.08
CA ARG A 466 -2.49 -17.71 7.17
C ARG A 466 -2.97 -18.96 7.93
N SER A 467 -4.05 -19.58 7.46
CA SER A 467 -4.55 -20.87 7.96
C SER A 467 -4.32 -22.03 6.98
N LYS A 468 -4.69 -21.85 5.70
CA LYS A 468 -4.44 -22.82 4.61
C LYS A 468 -3.94 -22.09 3.35
N ASP A 469 -4.86 -21.56 2.58
CA ASP A 469 -4.63 -20.91 1.28
C ASP A 469 -5.40 -19.59 1.14
N SER A 470 -5.07 -18.84 0.09
CA SER A 470 -5.66 -17.53 -0.22
C SER A 470 -7.19 -17.60 -0.38
N MET A 471 -7.69 -18.62 -1.08
CA MET A 471 -9.10 -18.75 -1.42
C MET A 471 -9.94 -19.18 -0.21
N SER A 472 -9.42 -20.05 0.65
CA SER A 472 -10.04 -20.33 1.96
C SER A 472 -10.15 -19.06 2.83
N THR A 473 -9.15 -18.19 2.77
CA THR A 473 -9.15 -16.91 3.51
C THR A 473 -10.18 -15.93 2.94
N ILE A 474 -10.23 -15.77 1.61
CA ILE A 474 -11.21 -14.91 0.92
C ILE A 474 -12.64 -15.41 1.15
N LYS A 475 -12.86 -16.75 1.13
CA LYS A 475 -14.15 -17.36 1.47
C LYS A 475 -14.58 -17.02 2.90
N TYR A 476 -13.67 -17.08 3.87
CA TYR A 476 -13.99 -16.68 5.24
C TYR A 476 -14.40 -15.21 5.33
N TRP A 477 -13.68 -14.29 4.67
CA TRP A 477 -14.09 -12.87 4.63
C TRP A 477 -15.45 -12.67 3.96
N ALA A 478 -15.74 -13.37 2.85
CA ALA A 478 -17.05 -13.36 2.22
C ALA A 478 -18.16 -13.87 3.17
N THR A 479 -17.90 -14.94 3.92
CA THR A 479 -18.82 -15.45 4.96
C THR A 479 -19.08 -14.43 6.06
N ARG A 480 -18.06 -13.68 6.51
CA ARG A 480 -18.22 -12.59 7.49
C ARG A 480 -19.00 -11.39 6.96
N LEU A 481 -19.26 -11.32 5.64
CA LEU A 481 -19.99 -10.24 4.97
C LEU A 481 -21.40 -10.66 4.53
N LEU A 482 -21.88 -11.86 4.92
CA LEU A 482 -23.15 -12.44 4.45
C LEU A 482 -24.40 -11.54 4.55
N PRO A 483 -24.62 -10.70 5.59
CA PRO A 483 -25.77 -9.79 5.60
C PRO A 483 -25.82 -8.81 4.41
N LEU A 484 -24.67 -8.42 3.87
CA LEU A 484 -24.58 -7.56 2.67
C LEU A 484 -25.01 -8.30 1.38
N TYR A 485 -25.13 -9.63 1.42
CA TYR A 485 -25.68 -10.49 0.36
C TYR A 485 -27.13 -10.91 0.66
N GLN A 486 -27.43 -11.32 1.90
CA GLN A 486 -28.73 -11.87 2.30
C GLN A 486 -29.82 -10.81 2.50
N GLU A 487 -29.46 -9.62 2.99
CA GLU A 487 -30.41 -8.57 3.42
C GLU A 487 -30.26 -7.26 2.64
N ALA A 488 -29.41 -7.21 1.61
CA ALA A 488 -29.27 -6.03 0.76
C ALA A 488 -30.53 -5.77 -0.08
N ASP A 489 -30.94 -4.49 -0.14
CA ASP A 489 -32.03 -4.04 -0.98
C ASP A 489 -31.83 -4.45 -2.46
N GLY A 490 -32.91 -4.81 -3.17
CA GLY A 490 -32.83 -5.29 -4.55
C GLY A 490 -32.08 -4.32 -5.49
N GLY A 491 -30.94 -4.75 -6.02
CA GLY A 491 -30.06 -3.96 -6.89
C GLY A 491 -29.03 -3.08 -6.15
N LYS A 492 -28.97 -3.14 -4.82
CA LYS A 492 -27.90 -2.53 -4.00
C LYS A 492 -26.59 -3.29 -4.25
N ARG A 493 -25.50 -2.54 -4.36
CA ARG A 493 -24.17 -3.06 -4.71
C ARG A 493 -23.13 -2.45 -3.79
N THR A 494 -22.46 -3.31 -3.04
CA THR A 494 -21.38 -2.95 -2.11
C THR A 494 -20.06 -3.48 -2.66
N ILE A 495 -19.04 -2.65 -2.76
CA ILE A 495 -17.68 -3.11 -3.06
C ILE A 495 -16.88 -3.25 -1.77
N PHE A 496 -16.41 -4.46 -1.48
CA PHE A 496 -15.48 -4.73 -0.38
C PHE A 496 -14.07 -4.89 -0.94
N ALA A 497 -13.13 -4.06 -0.50
CA ALA A 497 -11.74 -4.10 -0.94
C ALA A 497 -10.80 -4.34 0.25
N ALA A 498 -10.21 -5.53 0.29
CA ALA A 498 -9.25 -5.94 1.32
C ALA A 498 -7.81 -5.85 0.76
N CYS A 499 -6.96 -5.08 1.42
CA CYS A 499 -5.51 -5.15 1.24
C CYS A 499 -4.89 -5.73 2.50
N ASN A 500 -4.35 -6.94 2.38
CA ASN A 500 -3.65 -7.65 3.43
C ASN A 500 -2.15 -7.66 3.16
N ARG A 501 -1.32 -7.80 4.20
CA ARG A 501 0.10 -8.11 4.02
C ARG A 501 0.31 -9.58 3.66
N THR A 502 1.51 -9.87 3.19
CA THR A 502 2.05 -11.23 3.07
C THR A 502 3.28 -11.38 3.98
N GLY A 503 3.95 -12.54 3.92
CA GLY A 503 5.23 -12.81 4.58
C GLY A 503 5.14 -13.49 5.95
N LEU A 504 6.29 -13.57 6.62
CA LEU A 504 6.48 -14.25 7.90
C LEU A 504 7.17 -13.30 8.89
N GLU A 505 6.52 -13.01 10.02
CA GLU A 505 7.03 -12.07 11.02
C GLU A 505 7.02 -12.67 12.43
N ARG A 506 8.21 -12.81 13.03
CA ARG A 506 8.41 -13.25 14.43
C ARG A 506 7.72 -14.57 14.84
N GLY A 507 7.31 -15.39 13.88
CA GLY A 507 6.60 -16.66 14.05
C GLY A 507 5.19 -16.72 13.44
N SER A 508 4.62 -15.57 13.05
CA SER A 508 3.30 -15.46 12.43
C SER A 508 3.42 -15.34 10.90
N GLU A 509 2.76 -16.22 10.15
CA GLU A 509 2.64 -16.14 8.69
C GLU A 509 1.33 -15.43 8.30
N PHE A 510 1.38 -14.55 7.31
CA PHE A 510 0.22 -13.78 6.84
C PHE A 510 -0.33 -14.33 5.52
N ALA A 511 -1.66 -14.31 5.38
CA ALA A 511 -2.36 -15.01 4.30
C ALA A 511 -2.14 -14.43 2.90
N GLY A 512 -1.62 -13.20 2.76
CA GLY A 512 -1.72 -12.46 1.51
C GLY A 512 -3.19 -12.32 1.12
N ALA A 513 -3.56 -12.81 -0.05
CA ALA A 513 -4.96 -12.95 -0.48
C ALA A 513 -5.73 -11.62 -0.68
N SER A 514 -5.03 -10.47 -0.77
CA SER A 514 -5.66 -9.16 -1.06
C SER A 514 -6.62 -9.25 -2.25
N CYS A 515 -7.85 -8.78 -2.09
CA CYS A 515 -8.92 -9.00 -3.05
C CYS A 515 -9.90 -7.83 -3.13
N VAL A 516 -10.67 -7.78 -4.23
CA VAL A 516 -11.84 -6.90 -4.34
C VAL A 516 -13.07 -7.77 -4.65
N LEU A 517 -14.09 -7.66 -3.81
CA LEU A 517 -15.37 -8.35 -3.94
C LEU A 517 -16.45 -7.36 -4.37
N GLU A 518 -17.32 -7.81 -5.29
CA GLU A 518 -18.59 -7.19 -5.61
C GLU A 518 -19.71 -7.97 -4.92
N ILE A 519 -20.41 -7.32 -4.00
CA ILE A 519 -21.50 -7.91 -3.22
C ILE A 519 -22.81 -7.28 -3.67
N THR A 520 -23.79 -8.13 -3.97
CA THR A 520 -25.16 -7.78 -4.37
C THR A 520 -26.14 -8.72 -3.69
N ASN A 521 -27.44 -8.47 -3.79
CA ASN A 521 -28.48 -9.40 -3.33
C ASN A 521 -28.62 -10.68 -4.21
N GLU A 522 -27.78 -10.86 -5.23
CA GLU A 522 -27.81 -11.99 -6.17
C GLU A 522 -26.54 -12.84 -6.10
N ASN A 523 -25.38 -12.24 -5.81
CA ASN A 523 -24.10 -12.92 -5.71
C ASN A 523 -23.07 -12.15 -4.86
N ILE A 524 -22.05 -12.89 -4.39
CA ILE A 524 -20.75 -12.36 -3.97
C ILE A 524 -19.74 -12.78 -5.05
N THR A 525 -19.26 -11.83 -5.84
CA THR A 525 -18.32 -12.05 -6.95
C THR A 525 -16.93 -11.57 -6.56
N ILE A 526 -15.92 -12.45 -6.64
CA ILE A 526 -14.51 -12.05 -6.56
C ILE A 526 -14.16 -11.38 -7.91
N LEU A 527 -13.85 -10.09 -7.90
CA LEU A 527 -13.49 -9.35 -9.12
C LEU A 527 -12.02 -9.55 -9.51
N ASP A 528 -11.14 -9.59 -8.52
CA ASP A 528 -9.72 -9.96 -8.65
C ASP A 528 -9.16 -10.31 -7.25
N HIS A 529 -8.09 -11.11 -7.20
CA HIS A 529 -7.38 -11.40 -5.96
C HIS A 529 -5.90 -11.76 -6.16
N MET A 530 -5.12 -11.59 -5.11
CA MET A 530 -3.73 -12.03 -5.02
C MET A 530 -3.60 -13.40 -4.33
N ASN A 531 -2.40 -13.97 -4.39
CA ASN A 531 -1.99 -15.09 -3.54
C ASN A 531 -1.03 -14.58 -2.45
N LEU A 532 0.13 -15.22 -2.28
CA LEU A 532 1.16 -14.82 -1.31
C LEU A 532 2.17 -13.82 -1.90
N ASP A 533 2.14 -13.58 -3.20
CA ASP A 533 3.11 -12.74 -3.90
C ASP A 533 3.02 -11.25 -3.49
N THR A 534 4.13 -10.55 -3.60
CA THR A 534 4.21 -9.09 -3.42
C THR A 534 3.92 -8.39 -4.76
N GLY A 535 3.02 -7.41 -4.78
CA GLY A 535 2.52 -6.79 -6.01
C GLY A 535 1.36 -5.82 -5.80
N VAL A 536 0.72 -5.41 -6.90
CA VAL A 536 -0.46 -4.53 -6.90
C VAL A 536 -1.51 -5.09 -7.88
N ILE A 537 -2.69 -5.45 -7.37
CA ILE A 537 -3.88 -5.69 -8.22
C ILE A 537 -4.63 -4.37 -8.42
N ILE A 538 -5.27 -4.19 -9.59
CA ILE A 538 -6.07 -3.00 -9.90
C ILE A 538 -7.40 -3.40 -10.52
N VAL A 539 -8.50 -3.13 -9.81
CA VAL A 539 -9.85 -3.56 -10.16
C VAL A 539 -10.75 -2.37 -10.50
N GLN A 540 -11.39 -2.40 -11.67
CA GLN A 540 -12.32 -1.36 -12.10
C GLN A 540 -13.75 -1.65 -11.64
N ALA A 541 -14.11 -1.21 -10.43
CA ALA A 541 -15.35 -1.57 -9.72
C ALA A 541 -16.24 -0.37 -9.34
#